data_AF-A0A560LQK5-F1
#
_entry.id   AF-A0A560LQK5-F1
#
_cell.length_a   1.000
_cell.length_b   1.000
_cell.length_c   1.000
_cell.angle_alpha   90.00
_cell.angle_beta   90.00
_cell.angle_gamma   90.00
#
_symmetry.space_group_name_H-M   'P 1'
#
loop_
_entity.id
_entity.type
_entity.pdbx_description
1 polymer ?
#
loop_
_entity_poly.entity_id
_entity_poly.type
_entity_poly.pdbx_seq_one_letter_code
_entity_poly.pdbx_strand_id
1 'polypeptide(L)'
;MQSGISISYPITDGDSEEQQEKALKSFYKFAASSCATLLDTIADACEISALSSNTSVNNPDNRGTRLSINGQVTMAVKLKPPTAATK
;
A
#
# COMPACT_ATOMS: atom_id res chain seq x y z
N MET A 1 -7.21 11.16 -4.54
CA MET A 1 -5.76 10.93 -4.72
C MET A 1 -5.57 9.47 -5.11
N GLN A 2 -4.80 9.16 -6.15
CA GLN A 2 -4.48 7.78 -6.54
C GLN A 2 -2.98 7.56 -6.42
N SER A 3 -2.57 6.50 -5.73
CA SER A 3 -1.16 6.17 -5.50
C SER A 3 -0.90 4.73 -5.90
N GLY A 4 0.06 4.53 -6.81
CA GLY A 4 0.58 3.22 -7.15
C GLY A 4 1.67 2.81 -6.17
N ILE A 5 1.63 1.58 -5.68
CA ILE A 5 2.61 1.00 -4.77
C ILE A 5 3.05 -0.34 -5.36
N SER A 6 4.36 -0.53 -5.50
CA SER A 6 4.96 -1.76 -6.00
C SER A 6 5.94 -2.29 -4.96
N ILE A 7 5.72 -3.51 -4.47
CA ILE A 7 6.57 -4.15 -3.46
C ILE A 7 6.98 -5.52 -3.97
N SER A 8 8.27 -5.84 -3.89
CA SER A 8 8.79 -7.16 -4.25
C SER A 8 9.39 -7.86 -3.04
N TYR A 9 8.94 -9.08 -2.76
CA TYR A 9 9.43 -9.92 -1.68
C TYR A 9 10.08 -11.20 -2.24
N PRO A 10 11.25 -11.61 -1.74
CA PRO A 10 11.75 -12.96 -1.98
C PRO A 10 10.87 -13.96 -1.23
N ILE A 11 10.49 -15.05 -1.89
CA ILE A 11 9.67 -16.15 -1.33
C ILE A 11 10.54 -17.41 -1.30
N THR A 12 10.40 -18.21 -0.24
CA THR A 12 11.05 -19.52 -0.16
C THR A 12 10.10 -20.58 -0.71
N ASP A 13 10.63 -21.50 -1.53
CA ASP A 13 9.85 -22.60 -2.11
C ASP A 13 9.41 -23.56 -0.98
N GLY A 14 8.11 -23.53 -0.65
CA GLY A 14 7.51 -24.38 0.39
C GLY A 14 6.42 -23.71 1.23
N ASP A 15 6.43 -22.38 1.36
CA ASP A 15 5.52 -21.63 2.25
C ASP A 15 4.91 -20.39 1.55
N SER A 16 4.69 -20.52 0.24
CA SER A 16 4.38 -19.41 -0.65
C SER A 16 3.07 -18.69 -0.33
N GLU A 17 2.08 -19.39 0.24
CA GLU A 17 0.77 -18.82 0.60
C GLU A 17 0.85 -17.94 1.84
N GLU A 18 1.50 -18.40 2.91
CA GLU A 18 1.62 -17.62 4.15
C GLU A 18 2.49 -16.38 3.94
N GLN A 19 3.55 -16.52 3.14
CA GLN A 19 4.40 -15.40 2.74
C GLN A 19 3.65 -14.40 1.84
N GLN A 20 2.80 -14.89 0.92
CA GLN A 20 1.90 -14.05 0.12
C GLN A 20 0.90 -13.29 0.98
N GLU A 21 0.24 -13.97 1.91
CA GLU A 21 -0.73 -13.34 2.80
C GLU A 21 -0.07 -12.27 3.68
N LYS A 22 1.11 -12.55 4.26
CA LYS A 22 1.89 -11.58 5.03
C LYS A 22 2.31 -10.37 4.19
N ALA A 23 2.76 -10.59 2.96
CA ALA A 23 3.17 -9.51 2.07
C ALA A 23 1.97 -8.65 1.66
N LEU A 24 0.82 -9.26 1.37
CA LEU A 24 -0.41 -8.57 1.05
C LEU A 24 -0.92 -7.77 2.26
N LYS A 25 -0.98 -8.39 3.45
CA LYS A 25 -1.36 -7.71 4.70
C LYS A 25 -0.45 -6.51 5.01
N SER A 26 0.85 -6.64 4.73
CA SER A 26 1.80 -5.53 4.86
C SER A 26 1.51 -4.41 3.86
N PHE A 27 1.16 -4.74 2.61
CA PHE A 27 0.73 -3.78 1.60
C PHE A 27 -0.52 -3.00 2.06
N TYR A 28 -1.56 -3.68 2.55
CA TYR A 28 -2.76 -3.04 3.09
C TYR A 28 -2.43 -2.15 4.31
N LYS A 29 -1.58 -2.62 5.22
CA LYS A 29 -1.15 -1.85 6.38
C LYS A 29 -0.38 -0.58 5.98
N PHE A 30 0.47 -0.67 4.96
CA PHE A 30 1.17 0.49 4.41
C PHE A 30 0.18 1.49 3.80
N ALA A 31 -0.78 1.02 3.01
CA ALA A 31 -1.83 1.88 2.44
C ALA A 31 -2.64 2.59 3.53
N ALA A 32 -2.99 1.90 4.62
CA ALA A 32 -3.66 2.49 5.78
C ALA A 32 -2.78 3.54 6.48
N SER A 33 -1.47 3.28 6.61
CA SER A 33 -0.53 4.21 7.21
C SER A 33 -0.42 5.53 6.43
N SER A 34 -0.56 5.49 5.11
CA SER A 34 -0.57 6.72 4.29
C SER A 34 -1.71 7.67 4.68
N CYS A 35 -2.87 7.15 5.07
CA CYS A 35 -3.96 7.98 5.57
C CYS A 35 -3.65 8.55 6.96
N ALA A 36 -3.03 7.78 7.85
CA ALA A 36 -2.64 8.25 9.17
C ALA A 36 -1.70 9.46 9.10
N THR A 37 -0.69 9.41 8.22
CA THR A 37 0.22 10.56 7.99
C THR A 37 -0.51 11.78 7.44
N LEU A 38 -1.45 11.58 6.52
CA LEU A 38 -2.25 12.68 5.96
C LEU A 38 -3.14 13.34 7.03
N LEU A 39 -3.79 12.54 7.87
CA LEU A 39 -4.64 13.01 8.98
C LEU A 39 -3.85 13.83 10.02
N ASP A 40 -2.65 13.36 10.36
CA ASP A 40 -1.75 14.06 11.26
C ASP A 40 -1.34 15.42 10.69
N THR A 41 -0.93 15.44 9.41
CA THR A 41 -0.33 16.64 8.81
C THR A 41 -1.36 17.67 8.32
N ILE A 42 -2.26 17.28 7.42
CA ILE A 42 -3.07 18.24 6.62
C ILE A 42 -4.54 17.89 6.46
N ALA A 43 -4.97 16.67 6.80
CA ALA A 43 -6.30 16.17 6.52
C ALA A 43 -7.19 16.10 7.77
N ASP A 44 -8.43 16.50 7.63
CA ASP A 44 -9.52 16.35 8.62
C ASP A 44 -10.08 14.92 8.60
N ALA A 45 -10.19 14.35 7.40
CA ALA A 45 -10.59 12.96 7.19
C ALA A 45 -9.77 12.32 6.06
N CYS A 46 -9.46 11.04 6.17
CA CYS A 46 -8.81 10.26 5.11
C CYS A 46 -9.41 8.85 5.11
N GLU A 47 -9.97 8.47 3.97
CA GLU A 47 -10.59 7.16 3.77
C GLU A 47 -10.05 6.52 2.48
N ILE A 48 -9.80 5.22 2.53
CA ILE A 48 -9.45 4.44 1.34
C ILE A 48 -10.77 4.12 0.63
N SER A 49 -11.03 4.78 -0.50
CA SER A 49 -12.25 4.57 -1.29
C SER A 49 -12.17 3.33 -2.16
N ALA A 50 -10.98 3.01 -2.67
CA ALA A 50 -10.76 1.78 -3.42
C ALA A 50 -9.32 1.30 -3.24
N LEU A 51 -9.15 -0.01 -3.25
CA LEU A 51 -7.84 -0.64 -3.29
C LEU A 51 -7.86 -1.76 -4.32
N SER A 52 -6.92 -1.72 -5.25
CA SER A 52 -6.67 -2.81 -6.19
C SER A 52 -5.26 -3.32 -5.95
N SER A 53 -5.08 -4.63 -5.87
CA SER A 53 -3.78 -5.25 -5.64
C SER A 53 -3.62 -6.42 -6.59
N ASN A 54 -2.50 -6.47 -7.30
CA ASN A 54 -2.16 -7.57 -8.18
C ASN A 54 -0.88 -8.22 -7.68
N THR A 55 -0.96 -9.49 -7.32
CA THR A 55 0.17 -10.29 -6.87
C THR A 55 0.62 -11.20 -8.00
N SER A 56 1.88 -11.13 -8.38
CA SER A 56 2.49 -12.01 -9.38
C SER A 56 3.70 -12.69 -8.77
N VAL A 57 3.74 -14.02 -8.86
CA VAL A 57 4.89 -14.81 -8.46
C VAL A 57 5.73 -15.08 -9.71
N ASN A 58 6.96 -14.60 -9.70
CA ASN A 58 7.89 -14.82 -10.80
C ASN A 58 9.07 -15.64 -10.30
N ASN A 59 9.39 -16.72 -11.01
CA ASN A 59 10.57 -17.55 -10.73
C ASN A 59 11.56 -17.42 -11.89
N PRO A 60 12.41 -16.37 -11.92
CA PRO A 60 13.39 -16.21 -12.98
C PRO A 60 14.51 -17.24 -12.79
N ASP A 61 14.46 -18.32 -13.58
CA ASP A 61 15.58 -19.23 -13.87
C ASP A 61 16.41 -19.62 -12.63
N ASN A 62 15.75 -20.26 -11.65
CA ASN A 62 16.38 -20.82 -10.43
C ASN A 62 17.07 -19.79 -9.49
N ARG A 63 16.86 -18.48 -9.67
CA ARG A 63 17.39 -17.43 -8.77
C ARG A 63 16.53 -17.16 -7.53
N GLY A 64 15.57 -18.03 -7.27
CA GLY A 64 14.60 -17.91 -6.18
C GLY A 64 13.29 -17.28 -6.62
N THR A 65 12.20 -17.81 -6.06
CA THR A 65 10.84 -17.34 -6.28
C THR A 65 10.67 -15.94 -5.71
N ARG A 66 10.12 -15.00 -6.49
CA ARG A 66 9.86 -13.62 -6.04
C ARG A 66 8.39 -13.28 -6.18
N LEU A 67 7.80 -12.75 -5.12
CA LEU A 67 6.48 -12.14 -5.15
C LEU A 67 6.63 -10.68 -5.54
N SER A 68 5.90 -10.24 -6.55
CA SER A 68 5.70 -8.83 -6.83
C SER A 68 4.24 -8.48 -6.60
N ILE A 69 4.01 -7.57 -5.66
CA ILE A 69 2.71 -7.00 -5.36
C ILE A 69 2.67 -5.61 -5.96
N ASN A 70 1.81 -5.40 -6.95
CA ASN A 70 1.57 -4.11 -7.53
C ASN A 70 0.12 -3.71 -7.24
N GLY A 71 -0.07 -2.69 -6.43
CA GLY A 71 -1.41 -2.22 -6.12
C GLY A 71 -1.58 -0.73 -6.33
N GLN A 72 -2.82 -0.33 -6.48
CA GLN A 72 -3.27 1.04 -6.59
C GLN A 72 -4.21 1.33 -5.43
N VAL A 73 -3.90 2.39 -4.70
CA VAL A 73 -4.71 2.91 -3.60
C VAL A 73 -5.40 4.17 -4.08
N THR A 74 -6.72 4.20 -3.99
CA THR A 74 -7.52 5.41 -4.22
C THR A 74 -8.02 5.89 -2.88
N MET A 75 -7.66 7.12 -2.53
CA MET A 75 -8.00 7.75 -1.27
C MET A 75 -8.90 8.97 -1.50
N ALA A 76 -9.93 9.08 -0.66
CA ALA A 76 -10.69 10.29 -0.42
C ALA A 76 -10.08 10.99 0.79
N VAL A 77 -9.54 12.19 0.56
CA VAL A 77 -8.90 12.99 1.61
C VAL A 77 -9.68 14.29 1.72
N LYS A 78 -10.18 14.57 2.91
CA LYS A 78 -10.77 15.86 3.26
C LYS A 78 -9.70 16.69 3.94
N LEU A 79 -9.26 17.75 3.29
CA LEU A 79 -8.24 18.63 3.86
C LEU A 79 -8.83 19.46 4.99
N LYS A 80 -8.01 19.74 6.01
CA LYS A 80 -8.36 20.73 7.03
C LYS A 80 -8.58 22.07 6.32
N PRO A 81 -9.56 22.88 6.75
CA PRO A 81 -9.68 24.23 6.23
C PRO A 81 -8.35 24.94 6.41
N PRO A 82 -7.88 25.73 5.42
CA PRO A 82 -6.71 26.55 5.65
C PRO A 82 -7.07 27.47 6.79
N THR A 83 -6.48 27.27 7.97
CA THR A 83 -6.39 28.33 8.96
C THR A 83 -5.65 29.44 8.26
N ALA A 84 -6.42 30.39 7.74
CA ALA A 84 -5.91 31.64 7.22
C ALA A 84 -4.86 32.10 8.21
N ALA A 85 -3.61 32.19 7.75
CA ALA A 85 -2.53 32.77 8.52
C ALA A 85 -3.10 34.08 9.09
N THR A 86 -3.33 34.10 10.40
CA THR A 86 -3.75 35.31 11.06
C THR A 86 -2.60 36.29 10.85
N LYS A 87 -2.99 37.38 10.20
CA LYS A 87 -2.28 38.61 9.88
C LYS A 87 -1.12 38.97 10.81
#